data_AF-A0A4R4XFF5-F1
#
_entry.id   AF-A0A4R4XFF5-F1
#
_cell.length_a   1.000
_cell.length_b   1.000
_cell.length_c   1.000
_cell.angle_alpha   90.00
_cell.angle_beta   90.00
_cell.angle_gamma   90.00
#
_symmetry.space_group_name_H-M   'P 1'
#
loop_
_entity.id
_entity.type
_entity.pdbx_description
1 polymer ?
#
loop_
_entity_poly.entity_id
_entity_poly.type
_entity_poly.pdbx_seq_one_letter_code
_entity_poly.pdbx_strand_id
1 'polypeptide(L)'
;MTLYISAAKLTHQKEGDVVNVTVTVEVFHNVSKDAAGRPLGFDGYQQGHPVVKVFEFSMEANEGTEPVRFAETAFQIGNELHELSTDYYRRRLRSLSVGDLVKIGLLWLSCEPVGWQPITDHTPNDITATHQGEHGTQPWRS
;
A
#
# COMPACT_ATOMS: atom_id res chain seq x y z
N MET A 1 -15.64 0.73 -12.07
CA MET A 1 -14.84 1.77 -11.38
C MET A 1 -13.55 1.89 -12.16
N THR A 2 -13.36 2.96 -12.92
CA THR A 2 -12.21 3.12 -13.83
C THR A 2 -11.02 3.67 -13.04
N LEU A 3 -9.90 2.95 -12.99
CA LEU A 3 -8.66 3.49 -12.41
C LEU A 3 -8.15 4.63 -13.30
N TYR A 4 -8.09 5.84 -12.75
CA TYR A 4 -7.35 6.94 -13.37
C TYR A 4 -5.86 6.75 -13.07
N ILE A 5 -5.15 6.09 -14.00
CA ILE A 5 -3.69 5.94 -13.96
C ILE A 5 -3.08 7.26 -14.44
N SER A 6 -2.46 8.02 -13.53
CA SER A 6 -1.77 9.27 -13.86
C SER A 6 -0.48 8.98 -14.64
N ALA A 7 -0.47 9.35 -15.92
CA ALA A 7 0.68 9.62 -16.78
C ALA A 7 1.85 8.61 -16.75
N ALA A 8 1.60 7.35 -17.13
CA ALA A 8 2.64 6.52 -17.72
C ALA A 8 2.95 7.03 -19.15
N LYS A 9 4.22 7.06 -19.55
CA LYS A 9 4.64 7.33 -20.93
C LYS A 9 3.98 6.29 -21.84
N LEU A 10 2.90 6.69 -22.53
CA LEU A 10 2.23 5.88 -23.54
C LEU A 10 3.10 5.84 -24.79
N THR A 11 3.82 4.73 -24.98
CA THR A 11 4.49 4.43 -26.25
C THR A 11 3.45 3.76 -27.16
N HIS A 12 3.03 4.44 -28.23
CA HIS A 12 2.05 3.92 -29.19
C HIS A 12 2.53 2.61 -29.85
N GLN A 13 1.83 1.49 -29.62
CA GLN A 13 1.92 0.26 -30.42
C GLN A 13 0.54 -0.38 -30.65
N LYS A 14 0.47 -1.30 -31.60
CA LYS A 14 -0.68 -1.67 -32.46
C LYS A 14 -1.96 -2.10 -31.73
N GLU A 15 -3.08 -1.86 -32.41
CA GLU A 15 -4.44 -2.27 -32.06
C GLU A 15 -4.53 -3.80 -31.96
N GLY A 16 -4.73 -4.32 -30.75
CA GLY A 16 -4.79 -5.76 -30.44
C GLY A 16 -3.79 -6.23 -29.35
N ASP A 17 -2.81 -5.40 -28.99
CA ASP A 17 -1.88 -5.72 -27.90
C ASP A 17 -2.45 -5.28 -26.54
N VAL A 18 -2.43 -6.18 -25.55
CA VAL A 18 -2.72 -5.84 -24.15
C VAL A 18 -1.70 -4.79 -23.71
N VAL A 19 -2.14 -3.56 -23.51
CA VAL A 19 -1.28 -2.48 -23.02
C VAL A 19 -0.95 -2.76 -21.57
N ASN A 20 0.32 -3.08 -21.31
CA ASN A 20 0.86 -3.12 -19.96
C ASN A 20 1.42 -1.75 -19.60
N VAL A 21 1.11 -1.29 -18.39
CA VAL A 21 1.66 -0.09 -17.78
C VAL A 21 2.29 -0.47 -16.45
N THR A 22 3.45 0.13 -16.17
CA THR A 22 4.05 0.03 -14.84
C THR A 22 3.31 0.95 -13.87
N VAL A 23 2.87 0.41 -12.74
CA VAL A 23 2.16 1.13 -11.68
C VAL A 23 2.98 1.08 -10.39
N THR A 24 3.10 2.23 -9.72
CA THR A 24 3.70 2.32 -8.39
C THR A 24 2.69 1.91 -7.32
N VAL A 25 3.11 1.00 -6.45
CA VAL A 25 2.36 0.52 -5.29
C VAL A 25 3.09 0.99 -4.03
N GLU A 26 2.37 1.72 -3.19
CA GLU A 26 2.89 2.29 -1.94
C GLU A 26 2.27 1.55 -0.74
N VAL A 27 3.09 1.12 0.21
CA VAL A 27 2.67 0.37 1.41
C VAL A 27 2.78 1.26 2.64
N PHE A 28 1.74 1.27 3.46
CA PHE A 28 1.61 2.13 4.63
C PHE A 28 1.30 1.33 5.90
N HIS A 29 2.08 1.58 6.95
CA HIS A 29 1.76 1.08 8.28
C HIS A 29 0.85 2.05 9.02
N ASN A 30 -0.20 1.52 9.63
CA ASN A 30 -0.96 2.23 10.64
C ASN A 30 -0.17 2.28 11.95
N VAL A 31 -0.04 3.48 12.50
CA VAL A 31 0.69 3.76 13.75
C VAL A 31 -0.20 4.33 14.85
N SER A 32 -1.51 4.25 14.65
CA SER A 32 -2.51 4.70 15.61
C SER A 32 -2.38 3.95 16.92
N LYS A 33 -2.46 4.69 18.03
CA LYS A 33 -2.41 4.14 19.39
C LYS A 33 -3.52 4.77 20.22
N ASP A 34 -4.03 4.03 21.19
CA ASP A 34 -4.93 4.58 22.20
C ASP A 34 -4.17 5.39 23.27
N ALA A 35 -4.91 5.94 24.24
CA ALA A 35 -4.32 6.72 25.33
C ALA A 35 -3.34 5.92 26.22
N ALA A 36 -3.43 4.59 26.22
CA ALA A 36 -2.51 3.70 26.93
C ALA A 36 -1.31 3.28 26.07
N GLY A 37 -1.19 3.78 24.84
CA GLY A 37 -0.12 3.46 23.89
C GLY A 37 -0.30 2.12 23.18
N ARG A 38 -1.46 1.46 23.31
CA ARG A 38 -1.74 0.19 22.63
C ARG A 38 -2.09 0.46 21.16
N PRO A 39 -1.61 -0.35 20.21
CA PRO A 39 -1.98 -0.19 18.81
C PRO A 39 -3.50 -0.21 18.60
N LEU A 40 -3.98 0.56 17.63
CA LEU A 40 -5.35 0.51 17.12
C LEU A 40 -5.36 -0.13 15.72
N GLY A 41 -6.56 -0.34 15.17
CA GLY A 41 -6.74 -0.83 13.79
C GLY A 41 -6.83 -2.35 13.66
N PHE A 42 -6.97 -3.09 14.77
CA PHE A 42 -7.16 -4.55 14.75
C PHE A 42 -8.43 -5.01 14.02
N ASP A 43 -9.44 -4.14 13.95
CA ASP A 43 -10.70 -4.37 13.24
C ASP A 43 -10.73 -3.64 11.88
N GLY A 44 -9.58 -3.21 11.37
CA GLY A 44 -9.43 -2.45 10.14
C GLY A 44 -9.10 -0.97 10.35
N TYR A 45 -8.81 -0.28 9.25
CA TYR A 45 -8.49 1.14 9.27
C TYR A 45 -9.74 1.98 9.63
N GLN A 46 -9.53 3.12 10.31
CA GLN A 46 -10.59 4.07 10.66
C GLN A 46 -10.17 5.47 10.26
N GLN A 47 -11.14 6.31 9.91
CA GLN A 47 -10.87 7.69 9.52
C GLN A 47 -10.07 8.44 10.60
N GLY A 48 -9.01 9.11 10.17
CA GLY A 48 -8.14 9.90 11.04
C GLY A 48 -6.97 9.13 11.66
N HIS A 49 -6.98 7.78 11.58
CA HIS A 49 -5.82 6.97 11.95
C HIS A 49 -4.58 7.43 11.16
N PRO A 50 -3.48 7.87 11.83
CA PRO A 50 -2.24 8.19 11.16
C PRO A 50 -1.61 6.95 10.53
N VAL A 51 -1.11 7.12 9.31
CA VAL A 51 -0.39 6.10 8.55
C VAL A 51 0.95 6.62 8.06
N VAL A 52 1.91 5.71 7.89
CA VAL A 52 3.28 6.01 7.47
C VAL A 52 3.61 5.15 6.28
N LYS A 53 3.97 5.75 5.15
CA LYS A 53 4.53 5.05 4.00
C LYS A 53 5.81 4.38 4.47
N VAL A 54 5.84 3.06 4.37
CA VAL A 54 6.98 2.27 4.76
C VAL A 54 7.65 1.63 3.59
N PHE A 55 7.01 1.35 2.45
CA PHE A 55 7.65 0.66 1.32
C PHE A 55 7.03 1.10 0.00
N GLU A 56 7.76 0.90 -1.10
CA GLU A 56 7.27 1.17 -2.45
C GLU A 56 7.85 0.12 -3.40
N PHE A 57 7.04 -0.33 -4.36
CA PHE A 57 7.50 -1.14 -5.48
C PHE A 57 6.70 -0.82 -6.74
N SER A 58 7.19 -1.29 -7.89
CA SER A 58 6.51 -1.17 -9.18
C SER A 58 5.98 -2.53 -9.63
N MET A 59 4.81 -2.53 -10.25
CA MET A 59 4.17 -3.74 -10.77
C MET A 59 3.51 -3.43 -12.12
N GLU A 60 3.63 -4.35 -13.07
CA GLU A 60 2.95 -4.26 -14.36
C GLU A 60 1.44 -4.51 -14.20
N ALA A 61 0.66 -3.72 -14.93
CA ALA A 61 -0.78 -3.73 -14.91
C ALA A 61 -1.35 -3.59 -16.31
N ASN A 62 -2.51 -4.17 -16.55
CA ASN A 62 -3.33 -3.91 -17.74
C ASN A 62 -4.78 -3.66 -17.34
N GLU A 63 -5.65 -3.42 -18.32
CA GLU A 63 -7.07 -3.12 -18.09
C GLU A 63 -7.84 -4.18 -17.30
N GLY A 64 -7.38 -5.44 -17.31
CA GLY A 64 -7.97 -6.55 -16.55
C GLY A 64 -7.34 -6.76 -15.18
N THR A 65 -6.39 -5.92 -14.77
CA THR A 65 -5.71 -6.07 -13.48
C THR A 65 -6.54 -5.47 -12.36
N GLU A 66 -7.14 -6.35 -11.54
CA GLU A 66 -7.92 -5.95 -10.37
C GLU A 66 -7.03 -5.27 -9.31
N PRO A 67 -7.47 -4.14 -8.70
CA PRO A 67 -6.66 -3.41 -7.73
C PRO A 67 -6.23 -4.24 -6.51
N VAL A 68 -7.07 -5.18 -6.10
CA VAL A 68 -6.80 -6.10 -4.99
C VAL A 68 -5.50 -6.89 -5.24
N ARG A 69 -5.16 -7.18 -6.49
CA ARG A 69 -3.93 -7.91 -6.83
C ARG A 69 -2.67 -7.18 -6.36
N PHE A 70 -2.62 -5.85 -6.47
CA PHE A 70 -1.47 -5.07 -5.98
C PHE A 70 -1.35 -5.15 -4.46
N ALA A 71 -2.49 -5.13 -3.76
CA ALA A 71 -2.53 -5.22 -2.31
C ALA A 71 -2.15 -6.62 -1.81
N GLU A 72 -2.60 -7.68 -2.50
CA GLU A 72 -2.13 -9.05 -2.25
C GLU A 72 -0.63 -9.20 -2.47
N THR A 73 -0.06 -8.62 -3.53
CA THR A 73 1.39 -8.61 -3.74
C THR A 73 2.11 -7.88 -2.60
N ALA A 74 1.60 -6.74 -2.13
CA ALA A 74 2.15 -6.06 -0.96
C ALA A 74 2.08 -6.93 0.30
N PHE A 75 0.99 -7.68 0.49
CA PHE A 75 0.84 -8.63 1.59
C PHE A 75 1.88 -9.73 1.54
N GLN A 76 2.07 -10.34 0.36
CA GLN A 76 3.09 -11.38 0.15
C GLN A 76 4.50 -10.86 0.43
N ILE A 77 4.82 -9.62 0.04
CA ILE A 77 6.11 -9.00 0.36
C ILE A 77 6.32 -8.86 1.87
N GLY A 78 5.29 -8.43 2.60
CA GLY A 78 5.38 -8.17 4.04
C GLY A 78 5.23 -9.39 4.94
N ASN A 79 4.67 -10.50 4.44
CA ASN A 79 4.26 -11.65 5.25
C ASN A 79 4.68 -13.03 4.72
N GLU A 80 5.03 -13.14 3.44
CA GLU A 80 5.32 -14.41 2.79
C GLU A 80 6.68 -14.38 2.05
N LEU A 81 6.97 -15.45 1.31
CA LEU A 81 8.15 -15.51 0.46
C LEU A 81 7.86 -14.84 -0.89
N HIS A 82 8.37 -13.63 -1.06
CA HIS A 82 8.37 -12.88 -2.32
C HIS A 82 9.79 -12.39 -2.64
N GLU A 83 10.09 -12.13 -3.91
CA GLU A 83 11.42 -11.67 -4.34
C GLU A 83 11.85 -10.36 -3.65
N LEU A 84 10.87 -9.48 -3.37
CA LEU A 84 11.08 -8.20 -2.66
C LEU A 84 11.02 -8.31 -1.14
N SER A 85 10.65 -9.46 -0.56
CA SER A 85 10.57 -9.61 0.90
C SER A 85 11.92 -9.34 1.59
N THR A 86 13.03 -9.67 0.91
CA THR A 86 14.36 -9.39 1.45
C THR A 86 14.60 -7.89 1.61
N ASP A 87 14.19 -7.05 0.64
CA ASP A 87 14.35 -5.59 0.73
C ASP A 87 13.43 -4.98 1.77
N TYR A 88 12.21 -5.51 1.88
CA TYR A 88 11.26 -5.14 2.93
C TYR A 88 11.85 -5.38 4.33
N TYR A 89 12.36 -6.60 4.60
CA TYR A 89 12.92 -6.94 5.91
C TYR A 89 14.30 -6.34 6.18
N ARG A 90 15.11 -6.03 5.15
CA ARG A 90 16.35 -5.26 5.31
C ARG A 90 16.09 -3.89 5.94
N ARG A 91 14.92 -3.30 5.69
CA ARG A 91 14.47 -2.05 6.32
C ARG A 91 13.87 -2.24 7.72
N ARG A 92 13.97 -3.45 8.26
CA ARG A 92 13.52 -3.85 9.60
C ARG A 92 12.04 -3.55 9.82
N LEU A 93 11.25 -3.70 8.77
CA LEU A 93 9.81 -3.45 8.81
C LEU A 93 9.09 -4.60 9.52
N ARG A 94 8.04 -4.29 10.27
CA ARG A 94 7.09 -5.28 10.78
C ARG A 94 6.25 -5.85 9.62
N SER A 95 5.64 -6.99 9.86
CA SER A 95 4.62 -7.58 8.99
C SER A 95 3.51 -6.60 8.64
N LEU A 96 3.00 -6.71 7.42
CA LEU A 96 1.79 -6.00 6.99
C LEU A 96 0.58 -6.62 7.71
N SER A 97 -0.22 -5.79 8.37
CA SER A 97 -1.24 -6.21 9.33
C SER A 97 -2.59 -5.58 9.04
N VAL A 98 -3.64 -6.10 9.66
CA VAL A 98 -4.98 -5.48 9.63
C VAL A 98 -4.89 -4.01 10.04
N GLY A 99 -5.58 -3.15 9.28
CA GLY A 99 -5.57 -1.71 9.45
C GLY A 99 -4.44 -0.97 8.73
N ASP A 100 -3.47 -1.67 8.16
CA ASP A 100 -2.48 -1.11 7.23
C ASP A 100 -3.09 -0.84 5.86
N LEU A 101 -2.44 0.04 5.10
CA LEU A 101 -2.96 0.49 3.82
C LEU A 101 -2.00 0.19 2.66
N VAL A 102 -2.59 -0.01 1.49
CA VAL A 102 -1.90 -0.02 0.20
C VAL A 102 -2.51 1.07 -0.66
N LYS A 103 -1.67 1.80 -1.39
CA LYS A 103 -2.08 2.86 -2.31
C LYS A 103 -1.58 2.59 -3.72
N ILE A 104 -2.47 2.74 -4.69
CA ILE A 104 -2.22 2.61 -6.12
C ILE A 104 -2.75 3.87 -6.82
N GLY A 105 -1.87 4.77 -7.22
CA GLY A 105 -2.28 6.07 -7.76
C GLY A 105 -3.09 6.88 -6.75
N LEU A 106 -4.39 7.06 -6.99
CA LEU A 106 -5.31 7.74 -6.06
C LEU A 106 -6.16 6.78 -5.20
N LEU A 107 -6.12 5.48 -5.51
CA LEU A 107 -6.89 4.46 -4.80
C LEU A 107 -6.16 4.02 -3.54
N TRP A 108 -6.88 4.00 -2.43
CA TRP A 108 -6.43 3.43 -1.17
C TRP A 108 -7.23 2.17 -0.84
N LEU A 109 -6.53 1.14 -0.38
CA LEU A 109 -7.08 -0.13 0.07
C LEU A 109 -6.62 -0.36 1.52
N SER A 110 -7.57 -0.67 2.40
CA SER A 110 -7.32 -1.11 3.77
C SER A 110 -7.21 -2.62 3.84
N CYS A 111 -6.21 -3.11 4.56
CA CYS A 111 -6.11 -4.51 4.93
C CYS A 111 -7.16 -4.79 6.02
N GLU A 112 -8.16 -5.59 5.68
CA GLU A 112 -9.22 -5.97 6.61
C GLU A 112 -8.94 -7.35 7.23
N PRO A 113 -9.67 -7.77 8.28
CA PRO A 113 -9.56 -9.13 8.81
C PRO A 113 -9.75 -10.21 7.74
N VAL A 114 -10.52 -9.90 6.68
CA VAL A 114 -10.70 -10.73 5.50
C VAL A 114 -10.63 -9.86 4.25
N GLY A 115 -9.53 -9.98 3.51
CA GLY A 115 -9.34 -9.32 2.22
C GLY A 115 -9.05 -7.81 2.33
N TRP A 116 -9.50 -7.07 1.32
CA TRP A 116 -9.15 -5.67 1.12
C TRP A 116 -10.38 -4.82 0.86
N GLN A 117 -10.46 -3.68 1.53
CA GLN A 117 -11.57 -2.74 1.39
C GLN A 117 -11.10 -1.40 0.80
N PRO A 118 -11.69 -0.92 -0.31
CA PRO A 118 -11.43 0.42 -0.81
C PRO A 118 -11.88 1.50 0.16
N ILE A 119 -11.00 2.48 0.40
CA ILE A 119 -11.34 3.71 1.12
C ILE A 119 -11.80 4.74 0.08
N THR A 120 -13.06 5.17 0.17
CA THR A 120 -13.70 6.00 -0.88
C THR A 120 -14.33 7.28 -0.35
N ASP A 121 -14.47 7.41 0.97
CA ASP A 121 -15.18 8.49 1.65
C ASP A 121 -14.24 9.54 2.26
N HIS A 122 -12.93 9.26 2.35
CA HIS A 122 -11.94 10.21 2.84
C HIS A 122 -10.53 9.89 2.32
N THR A 123 -9.60 10.83 2.54
CA THR A 123 -8.17 10.62 2.31
C THR A 123 -7.48 10.21 3.61
N PRO A 124 -6.72 9.10 3.64
CA PRO A 124 -5.96 8.70 4.82
C PRO A 124 -4.96 9.77 5.30
N ASN A 125 -4.78 9.85 6.61
CA ASN A 125 -3.87 10.79 7.27
C ASN A 125 -2.41 10.32 7.16
N ASP A 126 -1.77 10.61 6.04
CA ASP A 126 -0.36 10.30 5.80
C ASP A 126 0.57 11.24 6.57
N ILE A 127 1.31 10.69 7.54
CA ILE A 127 2.29 11.41 8.36
C ILE A 127 3.75 11.02 8.07
N THR A 128 4.01 10.42 6.90
CA THR A 128 5.35 9.92 6.51
C THR A 128 6.46 10.96 6.70
N ALA A 129 6.19 12.21 6.31
CA ALA A 129 7.18 13.28 6.34
C ALA A 129 7.71 13.57 7.76
N THR A 130 6.83 13.50 8.77
CA THR A 130 7.10 13.91 10.14
C THR A 130 7.42 12.73 11.07
N HIS A 131 7.05 11.51 10.70
CA HIS A 131 7.32 10.31 11.49
C HIS A 131 8.83 9.99 11.56
N GLN A 132 9.34 9.72 12.76
CA GLN A 132 10.77 9.46 13.01
C GLN A 132 11.17 7.99 12.92
N GLY A 133 10.19 7.09 13.02
CA GLY A 133 10.38 5.65 12.95
C GLY A 133 10.40 4.99 14.32
N GLU A 134 9.67 3.88 14.47
CA GLU A 134 9.58 3.11 15.72
C GLU A 134 8.96 1.73 15.44
N HIS A 135 9.24 0.74 16.31
CA HIS A 135 8.55 -0.56 16.35
C HIS A 135 8.32 -1.24 14.99
N GLY A 136 9.36 -1.30 14.15
CA GLY A 136 9.25 -1.91 12.82
C GLY A 136 8.52 -1.06 11.78
N THR A 137 8.36 0.24 12.04
CA THR A 137 7.84 1.21 11.08
C THR A 137 8.92 2.23 10.80
N GLN A 138 9.60 2.10 9.66
CA GLN A 138 10.62 3.03 9.21
C GLN A 138 10.06 3.82 8.02
N PRO A 139 9.95 5.17 8.10
CA PRO A 139 9.38 5.95 7.02
C PRO A 139 10.16 5.75 5.72
N TRP A 140 9.46 5.67 4.60
CA TRP A 140 10.07 5.69 3.28
C TRP A 140 10.66 7.08 3.04
N ARG A 141 11.98 7.13 2.88
CA ARG A 141 12.73 8.33 2.49
C ARG A 141 13.32 8.01 1.12
N SER A 142 12.81 8.66 0.07
CA SER A 142 13.36 8.60 -1.29
C SER A 142 14.74 9.23 -1.35
#